data_AF-A0A8J3N3J2-F1
#
_entry.id   AF-A0A8J3N3J2-F1
#
_cell.length_a   1.000
_cell.length_b   1.000
_cell.length_c   1.000
_cell.angle_alpha   90.00
_cell.angle_beta   90.00
_cell.angle_gamma   90.00
#
_symmetry.space_group_name_H-M   'P 1'
#
loop_
_entity.id
_entity.type
_entity.pdbx_description
1 polymer ?
#
loop_
_entity_poly.entity_id
_entity_poly.type
_entity_poly.pdbx_seq_one_letter_code
_entity_poly.pdbx_strand_id
1 'polypeptide(L)'
;MNYIADIPNSLFHAATRNQLAERTISLHAAGRTMADIVISMLAPDGDREAKLASIASQVALVYRPMLKELVAIYITPPDHFARGMVTQSTIMGSPLNRTGEVVYEYLAGEFDHPFLLELLHEIWHDAGVEATSGVLLGIEATIAATLTWQVGVTIALYFLYGEAWIGAKQQTAEQARVLTGLPSPEMQERVNLTSIFQHVPQVREKALTALAQRIYQMKKATHSIGKDTMLSIFREEGIPYDLIEEALSRNR
;
A
#
# COMPACT_ATOMS: atom_id res chain seq x y z
N MET A 1 -27.96 -11.31 9.96
CA MET A 1 -27.34 -10.06 9.49
C MET A 1 -26.70 -10.35 8.14
N ASN A 2 -27.26 -9.80 7.06
CA ASN A 2 -26.62 -9.88 5.75
C ASN A 2 -25.40 -8.97 5.79
N TYR A 3 -24.20 -9.54 5.93
CA TYR A 3 -22.99 -8.83 5.54
C TYR A 3 -23.08 -8.62 4.02
N ILE A 4 -23.68 -7.50 3.63
CA ILE A 4 -23.29 -6.90 2.36
C ILE A 4 -21.83 -6.58 2.59
N ALA A 5 -20.93 -7.42 2.08
CA ALA A 5 -19.53 -7.06 2.06
C ALA A 5 -19.48 -5.90 1.08
N ASP A 6 -19.44 -4.68 1.63
CA ASP A 6 -19.19 -3.50 0.83
C ASP A 6 -17.91 -3.77 0.07
N ILE A 7 -18.00 -3.59 -1.24
CA ILE A 7 -16.88 -3.86 -2.12
C ILE A 7 -15.83 -2.83 -1.76
N PRO A 8 -14.59 -3.26 -1.45
CA PRO A 8 -13.57 -2.33 -1.05
C PRO A 8 -13.45 -1.22 -2.09
N ASN A 9 -13.52 0.05 -1.65
CA ASN A 9 -13.37 1.20 -2.55
C ASN A 9 -12.06 1.14 -3.35
N SER A 10 -11.06 0.46 -2.79
CA SER A 10 -9.75 0.17 -3.37
C SER A 10 -9.80 -0.69 -4.64
N LEU A 11 -10.88 -1.45 -4.89
CA LEU A 11 -11.04 -2.25 -6.11
C LEU A 11 -11.50 -1.40 -7.31
N PHE A 12 -12.20 -0.29 -7.07
CA PHE A 12 -12.61 0.61 -8.15
C PHE A 12 -11.47 1.54 -8.52
N HIS A 13 -11.18 1.64 -9.80
CA HIS A 13 -10.03 2.32 -10.37
C HIS A 13 -8.70 1.82 -9.77
N ALA A 14 -8.64 0.52 -9.42
CA ALA A 14 -7.51 -0.09 -8.73
C ALA A 14 -6.18 0.18 -9.44
N ALA A 15 -6.14 0.08 -10.78
CA ALA A 15 -4.94 0.39 -11.56
C ALA A 15 -4.45 1.82 -11.32
N THR A 16 -5.33 2.82 -11.41
CA THR A 16 -4.98 4.23 -11.21
C THR A 16 -4.60 4.51 -9.75
N ARG A 17 -5.33 3.94 -8.77
CA ARG A 17 -5.00 4.08 -7.35
C ARG A 17 -3.64 3.49 -7.03
N ASN A 18 -3.34 2.31 -7.57
CA ASN A 18 -2.06 1.63 -7.37
C ASN A 18 -0.90 2.42 -7.99
N GLN A 19 -1.07 3.00 -9.18
CA GLN A 19 -0.07 3.89 -9.78
C GLN A 19 0.16 5.15 -8.95
N LEU A 20 -0.90 5.74 -8.38
CA LEU A 20 -0.77 6.91 -7.49
C LEU A 20 -0.09 6.55 -6.17
N ALA A 21 -0.41 5.37 -5.60
CA ALA A 21 0.22 4.86 -4.39
C ALA A 21 1.72 4.59 -4.62
N GLU A 22 2.08 3.90 -5.71
CA GLU A 22 3.49 3.69 -6.11
C GLU A 22 4.25 5.01 -6.21
N ARG A 23 3.67 6.01 -6.89
CA ARG A 23 4.28 7.33 -7.03
C ARG A 23 4.46 8.03 -5.68
N THR A 24 3.46 7.95 -4.80
CA THR A 24 3.50 8.54 -3.45
C THR A 24 4.61 7.90 -2.62
N ILE A 25 4.69 6.58 -2.61
CA ILE A 25 5.74 5.83 -1.90
C ILE A 25 7.11 6.19 -2.46
N SER A 26 7.26 6.25 -3.78
CA SER A 26 8.52 6.64 -4.44
C SER A 26 8.95 8.06 -4.06
N LEU A 27 8.02 9.03 -4.04
CA LEU A 27 8.32 10.41 -3.62
C LEU A 27 8.78 10.49 -2.17
N HIS A 28 8.14 9.76 -1.25
CA HIS A 28 8.56 9.71 0.15
C HIS A 28 9.90 8.99 0.33
N ALA A 29 10.14 7.91 -0.42
CA ALA A 29 11.41 7.20 -0.40
C ALA A 29 12.57 8.05 -0.94
N ALA A 30 12.33 8.85 -2.00
CA ALA A 30 13.33 9.76 -2.57
C ALA A 30 13.54 11.03 -1.72
N GLY A 31 12.46 11.60 -1.15
CA GLY A 31 12.53 12.78 -0.29
C GLY A 31 13.31 12.56 1.00
N ARG A 32 13.47 11.30 1.42
CA ARG A 32 14.22 10.90 2.61
C ARG A 32 15.71 11.11 2.54
N THR A 33 16.31 11.09 1.35
CA THR A 33 17.76 11.25 1.20
C THR A 33 18.25 12.55 1.86
N MET A 34 17.43 13.61 1.91
CA MET A 34 17.76 14.85 2.61
C MET A 34 17.66 14.77 4.14
N ALA A 35 16.70 14.03 4.68
CA ALA A 35 16.52 13.86 6.13
C ALA A 35 17.58 12.91 6.72
N ASP A 36 17.91 11.84 6.00
CA ASP A 36 18.91 10.85 6.41
C ASP A 36 20.32 11.47 6.44
N ILE A 37 20.68 12.33 5.47
CA ILE A 37 21.96 13.06 5.47
C ILE A 37 22.13 13.92 6.75
N VAL A 38 21.08 14.61 7.20
CA VAL A 38 21.13 15.46 8.40
C VAL A 38 21.33 14.62 9.66
N ILE A 39 20.72 13.43 9.71
CA ILE A 39 20.78 12.53 10.86
C ILE A 39 22.14 11.82 10.94
N SER A 40 22.68 11.32 9.82
CA SER A 40 24.01 10.69 9.80
C SER A 40 25.12 11.69 10.19
N MET A 41 24.85 13.00 10.09
CA MET A 41 25.72 14.07 10.64
C MET A 41 25.55 14.31 12.14
N LEU A 42 24.39 13.99 12.72
CA LEU A 42 24.05 14.24 14.14
C LEU A 42 24.31 13.04 15.07
N ALA A 43 24.38 11.82 14.53
CA ALA A 43 24.78 10.61 15.25
C ALA A 43 26.01 9.94 14.58
N PRO A 44 27.18 10.62 14.59
CA PRO A 44 28.37 10.15 13.89
C PRO A 44 28.98 8.88 14.50
N ASP A 45 28.73 8.60 15.79
CA ASP A 45 29.36 7.50 16.53
C ASP A 45 28.43 6.28 16.68
N GLY A 46 28.52 5.38 15.71
CA GLY A 46 28.67 3.93 15.94
C GLY A 46 27.58 3.07 16.59
N ASP A 47 26.58 3.62 17.28
CA ASP A 47 25.60 2.77 17.96
C ASP A 47 24.48 2.33 17.01
N ARG A 48 24.46 1.04 16.69
CA ARG A 48 23.46 0.38 15.83
C ARG A 48 22.05 0.70 16.30
N GLU A 49 21.82 0.64 17.61
CA GLU A 49 20.50 0.87 18.19
C GLU A 49 20.06 2.33 18.00
N ALA A 50 20.99 3.29 18.18
CA ALA A 50 20.72 4.70 17.93
C ALA A 50 20.39 4.99 16.46
N LYS A 51 21.06 4.32 15.52
CA LYS A 51 20.78 4.46 14.09
C LYS A 51 19.42 3.89 13.70
N LEU A 52 19.08 2.70 14.23
CA LEU A 52 17.78 2.08 14.02
C LEU A 52 16.65 2.92 14.61
N ALA A 53 16.81 3.36 15.86
CA ALA A 53 15.89 4.27 16.53
C ALA A 53 15.75 5.59 15.76
N SER A 54 16.84 6.10 15.16
CA SER A 54 16.78 7.33 14.40
C SER A 54 15.98 7.18 13.09
N ILE A 55 16.22 6.14 12.30
CA ILE A 55 15.43 5.86 11.08
C ILE A 55 13.96 5.64 11.44
N ALA A 56 13.70 4.91 12.53
CA ALA A 56 12.35 4.75 13.04
C ALA A 56 11.77 6.08 13.54
N SER A 57 12.53 6.96 14.19
CA SER A 57 12.03 8.23 14.79
C SER A 57 11.50 9.21 13.74
N GLN A 58 11.87 9.00 12.47
CA GLN A 58 11.31 9.73 11.33
C GLN A 58 9.85 9.35 11.02
N VAL A 59 9.15 8.58 11.86
CA VAL A 59 7.71 8.29 11.75
C VAL A 59 6.91 9.54 11.46
N ALA A 60 7.12 10.60 12.24
CA ALA A 60 6.32 11.81 12.15
C ALA A 60 6.55 12.58 10.84
N LEU A 61 7.75 12.49 10.27
CA LEU A 61 8.17 13.30 9.12
C LEU A 61 7.94 12.61 7.79
N VAL A 62 7.97 11.27 7.74
CA VAL A 62 7.89 10.52 6.49
C VAL A 62 6.72 9.55 6.49
N TYR A 63 6.63 8.68 7.49
CA TYR A 63 5.63 7.61 7.48
C TYR A 63 4.21 8.11 7.73
N ARG A 64 4.00 9.08 8.64
CA ARG A 64 2.67 9.67 8.89
C ARG A 64 2.13 10.43 7.67
N PRO A 65 2.89 11.33 7.03
CA PRO A 65 2.45 11.96 5.79
C PRO A 65 2.14 10.95 4.68
N MET A 66 3.03 9.98 4.45
CA MET A 66 2.82 8.93 3.45
C MET A 66 1.56 8.11 3.74
N LEU A 67 1.37 7.68 4.99
CA LEU A 67 0.19 6.95 5.43
C LEU A 67 -1.08 7.78 5.16
N LYS A 68 -1.07 9.06 5.50
CA LYS A 68 -2.21 9.96 5.26
C LYS A 68 -2.57 10.04 3.78
N GLU A 69 -1.58 10.18 2.91
CA GLU A 69 -1.79 10.23 1.45
C GLU A 69 -2.28 8.88 0.89
N LEU A 70 -1.72 7.76 1.34
CA LEU A 70 -2.17 6.42 0.94
C LEU A 70 -3.62 6.14 1.39
N VAL A 71 -3.95 6.52 2.62
CA VAL A 71 -5.33 6.45 3.13
C VAL A 71 -6.25 7.26 2.22
N ALA A 72 -5.90 8.52 1.91
CA ALA A 72 -6.68 9.36 1.00
C ALA A 72 -6.89 8.67 -0.37
N ILE A 73 -5.83 8.07 -0.93
CA ILE A 73 -5.89 7.36 -2.21
C ILE A 73 -6.89 6.21 -2.18
N TYR A 74 -6.90 5.38 -1.13
CA TYR A 74 -7.71 4.15 -1.14
C TYR A 74 -9.13 4.32 -0.61
N ILE A 75 -9.38 5.26 0.31
CA ILE A 75 -10.73 5.50 0.85
C ILE A 75 -11.59 6.39 -0.04
N THR A 76 -10.99 7.16 -0.94
CA THR A 76 -11.72 8.14 -1.76
C THR A 76 -12.85 7.42 -2.52
N PRO A 77 -14.11 7.87 -2.42
CA PRO A 77 -15.20 7.18 -3.07
C PRO A 77 -15.02 7.09 -4.59
N PRO A 78 -15.48 6.00 -5.24
CA PRO A 78 -15.31 5.79 -6.68
C PRO A 78 -15.80 6.98 -7.53
N ASP A 79 -16.97 7.53 -7.23
CA ASP A 79 -17.55 8.65 -7.98
C ASP A 79 -16.70 9.94 -7.92
N HIS A 80 -15.97 10.15 -6.82
CA HIS A 80 -15.07 11.30 -6.70
C HIS A 80 -13.77 11.06 -7.48
N PHE A 81 -13.34 9.81 -7.56
CA PHE A 81 -12.17 9.40 -8.33
C PHE A 81 -12.45 9.46 -9.85
N ALA A 82 -13.61 8.96 -10.29
CA ALA A 82 -14.06 9.01 -11.68
C ALA A 82 -14.27 10.44 -12.18
N ARG A 83 -14.88 11.31 -11.36
CA ARG A 83 -15.07 12.74 -11.67
C ARG A 83 -13.79 13.58 -11.56
N GLY A 84 -12.76 13.03 -10.92
CA GLY A 84 -11.51 13.70 -10.59
C GLY A 84 -10.30 13.18 -11.36
N MET A 85 -10.48 12.51 -12.51
CA MET A 85 -9.35 12.29 -13.42
C MET A 85 -8.68 13.65 -13.66
N VAL A 86 -7.39 13.74 -13.35
CA VAL A 86 -6.56 14.96 -13.48
C VAL A 86 -6.69 15.95 -12.32
N THR A 87 -6.00 15.68 -11.22
CA THR A 87 -4.89 16.56 -10.80
C THR A 87 -4.03 15.87 -9.74
N GLN A 88 -2.74 15.67 -10.06
CA GLN A 88 -1.70 15.23 -9.12
C GLN A 88 -1.57 16.16 -7.89
N SER A 89 -2.17 17.35 -7.91
CA SER A 89 -2.15 18.33 -6.82
C SER A 89 -3.27 18.15 -5.78
N THR A 90 -4.29 17.33 -6.03
CA THR A 90 -5.45 17.24 -5.13
C THR A 90 -5.34 16.09 -4.13
N ILE A 91 -4.51 15.08 -4.43
CA ILE A 91 -4.33 13.90 -3.57
C ILE A 91 -3.15 14.09 -2.59
N MET A 92 -2.15 14.90 -2.95
CA MET A 92 -1.13 15.37 -2.01
C MET A 92 -1.69 16.54 -1.19
N GLY A 93 -2.48 16.25 -0.15
CA GLY A 93 -2.87 17.25 0.84
C GLY A 93 -4.36 17.62 0.91
N SER A 94 -5.28 16.88 0.29
CA SER A 94 -6.70 17.06 0.61
C SER A 94 -6.95 16.65 2.07
N PRO A 95 -7.69 17.45 2.85
CA PRO A 95 -8.14 17.03 4.17
C PRO A 95 -8.95 15.73 4.01
N LEU A 96 -8.68 14.75 4.88
CA LEU A 96 -9.46 13.52 4.90
C LEU A 96 -10.88 13.84 5.38
N ASN A 97 -11.85 13.08 4.88
CA ASN A 97 -13.18 13.09 5.49
C ASN A 97 -13.13 12.39 6.87
N ARG A 98 -14.23 12.44 7.63
CA ARG A 98 -14.27 11.82 8.98
C ARG A 98 -13.90 10.33 8.97
N THR A 99 -14.38 9.58 7.99
CA THR A 99 -14.04 8.15 7.85
C THR A 99 -12.54 7.96 7.61
N GLY A 100 -11.95 8.80 6.77
CA GLY A 100 -10.52 8.78 6.49
C GLY A 100 -9.67 9.12 7.68
N GLU A 101 -10.02 10.15 8.45
CA GLU A 101 -9.28 10.47 9.68
C GLU A 101 -9.35 9.30 10.69
N VAL A 102 -10.50 8.62 10.83
CA VAL A 102 -10.59 7.43 11.70
C VAL A 102 -9.70 6.28 11.22
N VAL A 103 -9.71 5.97 9.92
CA VAL A 103 -8.86 4.90 9.34
C VAL A 103 -7.39 5.28 9.44
N TYR A 104 -7.05 6.55 9.20
CA TYR A 104 -5.69 7.07 9.36
C TYR A 104 -5.22 6.93 10.80
N GLU A 105 -6.00 7.35 11.80
CA GLU A 105 -5.61 7.24 13.22
C GLU A 105 -5.47 5.77 13.64
N TYR A 106 -6.36 4.89 13.17
CA TYR A 106 -6.22 3.45 13.40
C TYR A 106 -4.90 2.91 12.84
N LEU A 107 -4.62 3.16 11.56
CA LEU A 107 -3.37 2.69 10.93
C LEU A 107 -2.14 3.37 11.54
N ALA A 108 -2.22 4.65 11.91
CA ALA A 108 -1.11 5.36 12.55
C ALA A 108 -0.75 4.77 13.91
N GLY A 109 -1.74 4.24 14.64
CA GLY A 109 -1.53 3.44 15.85
C GLY A 109 -0.91 2.06 15.55
N GLU A 110 -1.24 1.45 14.42
CA GLU A 110 -0.68 0.15 14.02
C GLU A 110 0.77 0.23 13.52
N PHE A 111 1.16 1.36 12.92
CA PHE A 111 2.53 1.69 12.48
C PHE A 111 3.25 2.54 13.54
N ASP A 112 3.11 2.16 14.80
CA ASP A 112 3.84 2.78 15.90
C ASP A 112 5.35 2.47 15.85
N HIS A 113 6.08 3.10 16.77
CA HIS A 113 7.53 3.00 16.82
C HIS A 113 8.02 1.53 17.03
N PRO A 114 7.42 0.72 17.93
CA PRO A 114 7.73 -0.70 18.05
C PRO A 114 7.63 -1.51 16.75
N PHE A 115 6.52 -1.39 16.02
CA PHE A 115 6.35 -2.18 14.79
C PHE A 115 7.33 -1.74 13.70
N LEU A 116 7.56 -0.44 13.55
CA LEU A 116 8.54 0.07 12.59
C LEU A 116 9.97 -0.33 12.95
N LEU A 117 10.31 -0.40 14.24
CA LEU A 117 11.60 -0.91 14.70
C LEU A 117 11.75 -2.40 14.41
N GLU A 118 10.71 -3.20 14.59
CA GLU A 118 10.71 -4.63 14.25
C GLU A 118 11.02 -4.83 12.75
N LEU A 119 10.27 -4.15 11.87
CA LEU A 119 10.52 -4.19 10.42
C LEU A 119 11.92 -3.72 10.07
N LEU A 120 12.40 -2.64 10.70
CA LEU A 120 13.73 -2.10 10.43
C LEU A 120 14.83 -3.09 10.86
N HIS A 121 14.68 -3.76 12.00
CA HIS A 121 15.62 -4.78 12.45
C HIS A 121 15.73 -5.93 11.45
N GLU A 122 14.60 -6.40 10.92
CA GLU A 122 14.58 -7.45 9.89
C GLU A 122 15.31 -7.01 8.62
N ILE A 123 14.98 -5.82 8.09
CA ILE A 123 15.62 -5.27 6.88
C ILE A 123 17.13 -5.12 7.09
N TRP A 124 17.54 -4.66 8.27
CA TRP A 124 18.95 -4.47 8.62
C TRP A 124 19.73 -5.78 8.66
N HIS A 125 19.13 -6.83 9.24
CA HIS A 125 19.69 -8.17 9.27
C HIS A 125 19.80 -8.75 7.84
N ASP A 126 18.74 -8.63 7.04
CA ASP A 126 18.69 -9.12 5.65
C ASP A 126 19.68 -8.42 4.71
N ALA A 127 20.02 -7.16 5.00
CA ALA A 127 21.06 -6.41 4.30
C ALA A 127 22.50 -6.87 4.63
N GLY A 128 22.69 -7.82 5.56
CA GLY A 128 24.01 -8.35 5.94
C GLY A 128 24.91 -7.32 6.64
N VAL A 129 24.32 -6.24 7.18
CA VAL A 129 25.06 -5.10 7.75
C VAL A 129 25.75 -5.46 9.08
N GLU A 130 25.44 -6.61 9.67
CA GLU A 130 26.09 -7.11 10.89
C GLU A 130 27.61 -7.34 10.71
N ALA A 131 28.12 -7.39 9.48
CA ALA A 131 29.53 -7.73 9.19
C ALA A 131 30.44 -6.55 8.76
N THR A 132 29.93 -5.32 8.55
CA THR A 132 30.72 -4.23 7.92
C THR A 132 30.66 -2.90 8.66
N SER A 133 31.50 -2.75 9.68
CA SER A 133 31.58 -1.59 10.59
C SER A 133 32.25 -0.31 10.02
N GLY A 134 32.16 -0.02 8.71
CA GLY A 134 32.98 1.06 8.14
C GLY A 134 32.48 1.84 6.91
N VAL A 135 31.43 1.42 6.22
CA VAL A 135 30.95 2.12 4.99
C VAL A 135 29.42 2.23 5.02
N LEU A 136 28.87 3.16 5.80
CA LEU A 136 27.43 3.14 6.14
C LEU A 136 26.54 4.18 5.42
N LEU A 137 27.07 5.28 4.89
CA LEU A 137 26.22 6.40 4.43
C LEU A 137 25.31 6.07 3.23
N GLY A 138 25.67 5.09 2.39
CA GLY A 138 24.81 4.64 1.28
C GLY A 138 23.84 3.50 1.64
N ILE A 139 24.20 2.71 2.64
CA ILE A 139 23.39 1.57 3.10
C ILE A 139 22.20 2.07 3.91
N GLU A 140 22.40 3.08 4.77
CA GLU A 140 21.33 3.70 5.57
C GLU A 140 20.20 4.25 4.68
N ALA A 141 20.52 5.02 3.64
CA ALA A 141 19.53 5.53 2.69
C ALA A 141 18.79 4.41 1.95
N THR A 142 19.49 3.33 1.58
CA THR A 142 18.89 2.17 0.91
C THR A 142 17.95 1.41 1.85
N ILE A 143 18.33 1.23 3.11
CA ILE A 143 17.50 0.60 4.16
C ILE A 143 16.27 1.46 4.45
N ALA A 144 16.45 2.78 4.59
CA ALA A 144 15.35 3.71 4.86
C ALA A 144 14.36 3.76 3.68
N ALA A 145 14.85 3.77 2.44
CA ALA A 145 14.01 3.65 1.24
C ALA A 145 13.27 2.31 1.23
N THR A 146 13.95 1.22 1.60
CA THR A 146 13.34 -0.12 1.67
C THR A 146 12.23 -0.18 2.69
N LEU A 147 12.45 0.33 3.90
CA LEU A 147 11.42 0.38 4.92
C LEU A 147 10.24 1.26 4.46
N THR A 148 10.50 2.35 3.75
CA THR A 148 9.43 3.20 3.17
C THR A 148 8.58 2.43 2.16
N TRP A 149 9.20 1.68 1.27
CA TRP A 149 8.49 0.80 0.34
C TRP A 149 7.72 -0.30 1.07
N GLN A 150 8.32 -0.98 2.05
CA GLN A 150 7.65 -2.04 2.79
C GLN A 150 6.43 -1.53 3.56
N VAL A 151 6.54 -0.39 4.25
CA VAL A 151 5.40 0.24 4.93
C VAL A 151 4.32 0.62 3.93
N GLY A 152 4.69 1.26 2.81
CA GLY A 152 3.75 1.66 1.76
C GLY A 152 3.01 0.48 1.13
N VAL A 153 3.72 -0.61 0.80
CA VAL A 153 3.14 -1.84 0.24
C VAL A 153 2.26 -2.55 1.27
N THR A 154 2.66 -2.56 2.54
CA THR A 154 1.86 -3.14 3.64
C THR A 154 0.49 -2.44 3.76
N ILE A 155 0.48 -1.10 3.67
CA ILE A 155 -0.76 -0.30 3.69
C ILE A 155 -1.59 -0.57 2.44
N ALA A 156 -0.97 -0.63 1.26
CA ALA A 156 -1.67 -0.94 0.02
C ALA A 156 -2.33 -2.34 0.09
N LEU A 157 -1.62 -3.35 0.60
CA LEU A 157 -2.16 -4.70 0.80
C LEU A 157 -3.35 -4.70 1.76
N TYR A 158 -3.31 -3.94 2.86
CA TYR A 158 -4.43 -3.80 3.79
C TYR A 158 -5.70 -3.30 3.07
N PHE A 159 -5.58 -2.24 2.27
CA PHE A 159 -6.73 -1.71 1.53
C PHE A 159 -7.21 -2.67 0.43
N LEU A 160 -6.29 -3.28 -0.31
CA LEU A 160 -6.64 -4.21 -1.40
C LEU A 160 -7.21 -5.53 -0.86
N TYR A 161 -6.90 -5.90 0.39
CA TYR A 161 -7.53 -7.01 1.10
C TYR A 161 -8.86 -6.62 1.80
N GLY A 162 -9.38 -5.44 1.50
CA GLY A 162 -10.66 -4.97 2.02
C GLY A 162 -10.58 -4.52 3.47
N GLU A 163 -9.59 -3.68 3.78
CA GLU A 163 -9.37 -3.06 5.09
C GLU A 163 -9.18 -4.10 6.21
N ALA A 164 -8.52 -5.20 5.84
CA ALA A 164 -8.15 -6.27 6.74
C ALA A 164 -6.68 -6.62 6.54
N TRP A 165 -6.06 -7.16 7.59
CA TRP A 165 -4.73 -7.77 7.49
C TRP A 165 -4.84 -9.16 6.86
N ILE A 166 -3.88 -9.53 6.01
CA ILE A 166 -3.76 -10.88 5.44
C ILE A 166 -3.36 -11.82 6.58
N GLY A 167 -4.34 -12.47 7.21
CA GLY A 167 -4.15 -13.31 8.39
C GLY A 167 -3.84 -12.50 9.65
N ALA A 168 -2.70 -11.82 9.67
CA ALA A 168 -2.24 -10.91 10.72
C ALA A 168 -1.39 -9.76 10.14
N LYS A 169 -1.14 -8.72 10.95
CA LYS A 169 -0.33 -7.56 10.56
C LYS A 169 1.09 -7.97 10.13
N GLN A 170 1.79 -8.73 10.96
CA GLN A 170 3.12 -9.26 10.65
C GLN A 170 3.14 -10.07 9.35
N GLN A 171 2.15 -10.93 9.11
CA GLN A 171 2.07 -11.71 7.86
C GLN A 171 1.85 -10.81 6.63
N THR A 172 1.08 -9.73 6.77
CA THR A 172 0.90 -8.75 5.69
C THR A 172 2.21 -8.03 5.39
N ALA A 173 2.97 -7.67 6.43
CA ALA A 173 4.27 -7.03 6.28
C ALA A 173 5.32 -7.98 5.69
N GLU A 174 5.29 -9.26 6.05
CA GLU A 174 6.13 -10.29 5.43
C GLU A 174 5.82 -10.43 3.93
N GLN A 175 4.54 -10.43 3.56
CA GLN A 175 4.15 -10.43 2.15
C GLN A 175 4.64 -9.16 1.42
N ALA A 176 4.54 -8.00 2.07
CA ALA A 176 5.09 -6.75 1.55
C ALA A 176 6.61 -6.84 1.35
N ARG A 177 7.34 -7.41 2.33
CA ARG A 177 8.79 -7.65 2.25
C ARG A 177 9.15 -8.54 1.06
N VAL A 178 8.40 -9.62 0.81
CA VAL A 178 8.61 -10.49 -0.36
C VAL A 178 8.45 -9.70 -1.67
N LEU A 179 7.46 -8.80 -1.74
CA LEU A 179 7.23 -7.97 -2.93
C LEU A 179 8.29 -6.88 -3.12
N THR A 180 8.79 -6.29 -2.04
CA THR A 180 9.86 -5.27 -2.11
C THR A 180 11.24 -5.88 -2.36
N GLY A 181 11.46 -7.11 -1.88
CA GLY A 181 12.75 -7.79 -1.89
C GLY A 181 13.77 -7.15 -0.94
N LEU A 182 15.03 -7.53 -1.12
CA LEU A 182 16.16 -7.04 -0.33
C LEU A 182 16.48 -5.56 -0.64
N PRO A 183 17.09 -4.83 0.32
CA PRO A 183 17.56 -3.48 0.09
C PRO A 183 18.42 -3.34 -1.16
N SER A 184 18.02 -2.42 -2.04
CA SER A 184 18.70 -2.18 -3.32
C SER A 184 18.46 -0.76 -3.81
N PRO A 185 19.44 -0.12 -4.49
CA PRO A 185 19.24 1.17 -5.16
C PRO A 185 18.13 1.16 -6.22
N GLU A 186 17.85 0.00 -6.82
CA GLU A 186 16.87 -0.17 -7.91
C GLU A 186 15.46 -0.56 -7.41
N MET A 187 15.18 -0.40 -6.12
CA MET A 187 13.93 -0.90 -5.52
C MET A 187 12.66 -0.36 -6.20
N GLN A 188 12.70 0.87 -6.70
CA GLN A 188 11.56 1.51 -7.36
C GLN A 188 11.14 0.80 -8.65
N GLU A 189 12.06 0.07 -9.29
CA GLU A 189 11.78 -0.66 -10.55
C GLU A 189 11.20 -2.07 -10.30
N ARG A 190 11.23 -2.56 -9.05
CA ARG A 190 10.81 -3.92 -8.69
C ARG A 190 9.36 -4.02 -8.27
N VAL A 191 8.82 -3.00 -7.61
CA VAL A 191 7.48 -3.03 -7.03
C VAL A 191 6.45 -2.51 -8.03
N ASN A 192 5.54 -3.39 -8.43
CA ASN A 192 4.38 -3.04 -9.26
C ASN A 192 3.10 -3.44 -8.52
N LEU A 193 2.48 -2.48 -7.83
CA LEU A 193 1.19 -2.64 -7.17
C LEU A 193 0.07 -2.91 -8.19
N THR A 194 0.21 -2.52 -9.46
CA THR A 194 -0.78 -2.83 -10.50
C THR A 194 -0.88 -4.34 -10.78
N SER A 195 0.20 -5.10 -10.63
CA SER A 195 0.20 -6.57 -10.82
C SER A 195 -0.06 -7.37 -9.53
N ILE A 196 -0.38 -6.73 -8.42
CA ILE A 196 -0.43 -7.38 -7.10
C ILE A 196 -1.45 -8.53 -7.01
N PHE A 197 -2.56 -8.46 -7.75
CA PHE A 197 -3.55 -9.53 -7.85
C PHE A 197 -3.03 -10.81 -8.53
N GLN A 198 -1.86 -10.75 -9.18
CA GLN A 198 -1.18 -11.91 -9.77
C GLN A 198 -0.18 -12.52 -8.78
N HIS A 199 0.31 -11.73 -7.82
CA HIS A 199 1.39 -12.13 -6.91
C HIS A 199 0.90 -12.46 -5.50
N VAL A 200 -0.28 -11.97 -5.10
CA VAL A 200 -0.85 -12.18 -3.75
C VAL A 200 -2.22 -12.87 -3.86
N PRO A 201 -2.28 -14.21 -3.81
CA PRO A 201 -3.50 -14.99 -4.00
C PRO A 201 -4.64 -14.60 -3.04
N GLN A 202 -4.33 -14.24 -1.79
CA GLN A 202 -5.32 -13.85 -0.80
C GLN A 202 -6.04 -12.55 -1.19
N VAL A 203 -5.29 -11.57 -1.71
CA VAL A 203 -5.85 -10.31 -2.24
C VAL A 203 -6.71 -10.59 -3.46
N ARG A 204 -6.24 -11.47 -4.37
CA ARG A 204 -7.01 -11.91 -5.53
C ARG A 204 -8.34 -12.56 -5.13
N GLU A 205 -8.32 -13.53 -4.22
CA GLU A 205 -9.51 -14.25 -3.77
C GLU A 205 -10.52 -13.33 -3.08
N LYS A 206 -10.04 -12.38 -2.26
CA LYS A 206 -10.89 -11.39 -1.63
C LYS A 206 -11.58 -10.50 -2.68
N ALA A 207 -10.81 -10.03 -3.67
CA ALA A 207 -11.34 -9.24 -4.78
C ALA A 207 -12.38 -10.02 -5.59
N LEU A 208 -12.10 -11.27 -5.94
CA LEU A 208 -13.01 -12.15 -6.68
C LEU A 208 -14.30 -12.41 -5.92
N THR A 209 -14.22 -12.62 -4.60
CA THR A 209 -15.41 -12.79 -3.75
C THR A 209 -16.28 -11.54 -3.76
N ALA A 210 -15.68 -10.36 -3.59
CA ALA A 210 -16.39 -9.09 -3.62
C ALA A 210 -17.04 -8.81 -5.00
N LEU A 211 -16.30 -9.07 -6.08
CA LEU A 211 -16.80 -8.92 -7.46
C LEU A 211 -17.95 -9.88 -7.76
N ALA A 212 -17.83 -11.15 -7.38
CA ALA A 212 -18.88 -12.15 -7.57
C ALA A 212 -20.17 -11.76 -6.84
N GLN A 213 -20.05 -11.21 -5.63
CA GLN A 213 -21.18 -10.69 -4.86
C GLN A 213 -21.84 -9.48 -5.56
N ARG A 214 -21.06 -8.56 -6.14
CA ARG A 214 -21.60 -7.44 -6.92
C ARG A 214 -22.37 -7.92 -8.15
N ILE A 215 -21.77 -8.83 -8.91
CA ILE A 215 -22.38 -9.43 -10.11
C ILE A 215 -23.72 -10.05 -9.75
N TYR A 216 -23.78 -10.82 -8.66
CA TYR A 216 -25.02 -11.41 -8.16
C TYR A 216 -26.08 -10.34 -7.87
N GLN A 217 -25.71 -9.26 -7.17
CA GLN A 217 -26.63 -8.18 -6.85
C GLN A 217 -27.13 -7.43 -8.10
N MET A 218 -26.25 -7.14 -9.05
CA MET A 218 -26.61 -6.49 -10.32
C MET A 218 -27.58 -7.33 -11.13
N LYS A 219 -27.36 -8.66 -11.21
CA LYS A 219 -28.29 -9.59 -11.86
C LYS A 219 -29.65 -9.60 -11.16
N LYS A 220 -29.67 -9.65 -9.83
CA LYS A 220 -30.92 -9.62 -9.04
C LYS A 220 -31.70 -8.32 -9.22
N ALA A 221 -31.02 -7.18 -9.27
CA ALA A 221 -31.66 -5.88 -9.43
C ALA A 221 -32.21 -5.67 -10.85
N THR A 222 -31.46 -6.11 -11.87
CA THR A 222 -31.74 -5.71 -13.27
C THR A 222 -32.44 -6.80 -14.07
N HIS A 223 -32.55 -8.04 -13.58
CA HIS A 223 -33.17 -9.25 -14.18
C HIS A 223 -32.68 -9.65 -15.60
N SER A 224 -32.06 -8.75 -16.37
CA SER A 224 -31.68 -8.90 -17.77
C SER A 224 -30.35 -8.23 -18.12
N ILE A 225 -29.50 -7.88 -17.13
CA ILE A 225 -28.20 -7.28 -17.46
C ILE A 225 -27.30 -8.31 -18.15
N GLY A 226 -26.94 -8.02 -19.40
CA GLY A 226 -26.11 -8.89 -20.22
C GLY A 226 -24.66 -8.95 -19.71
N LYS A 227 -23.96 -10.04 -20.04
CA LYS A 227 -22.52 -10.22 -19.73
C LYS A 227 -21.69 -9.03 -20.26
N ASP A 228 -21.96 -8.62 -21.50
CA ASP A 228 -21.19 -7.56 -22.17
C ASP A 228 -21.40 -6.20 -21.49
N THR A 229 -22.61 -5.91 -21.01
CA THR A 229 -22.89 -4.71 -20.22
C THR A 229 -22.14 -4.72 -18.89
N MET A 230 -22.12 -5.85 -18.18
CA MET A 230 -21.34 -5.97 -16.93
C MET A 230 -19.83 -5.81 -17.19
N LEU A 231 -19.32 -6.41 -18.26
CA LEU A 231 -17.91 -6.26 -18.66
C LEU A 231 -17.56 -4.80 -18.96
N SER A 232 -18.42 -4.06 -19.66
CA SER A 232 -18.21 -2.63 -19.95
C SER A 232 -18.15 -1.82 -18.65
N ILE A 233 -19.13 -2.00 -17.76
CA ILE A 233 -19.20 -1.28 -16.49
C ILE A 233 -17.94 -1.51 -15.65
N PHE A 234 -17.52 -2.77 -15.48
CA PHE A 234 -16.34 -3.06 -14.67
C PHE A 234 -15.03 -2.60 -15.31
N ARG A 235 -14.96 -2.59 -16.64
CA ARG A 235 -13.81 -1.99 -17.35
C ARG A 235 -13.75 -0.49 -17.20
N GLU A 236 -14.89 0.20 -17.29
CA GLU A 236 -14.99 1.64 -17.05
C GLU A 236 -14.60 1.99 -15.60
N GLU A 237 -14.92 1.10 -14.66
CA GLU A 237 -14.46 1.15 -13.27
C GLU A 237 -12.98 0.77 -13.09
N GLY A 238 -12.22 0.49 -14.16
CA GLY A 238 -10.79 0.22 -14.10
C GLY A 238 -10.41 -1.10 -13.41
N ILE A 239 -11.33 -2.07 -13.37
CA ILE A 239 -11.09 -3.38 -12.78
C ILE A 239 -10.33 -4.27 -13.79
N PRO A 240 -9.27 -4.99 -13.38
CA PRO A 240 -8.53 -5.89 -14.26
C PRO A 240 -9.43 -6.92 -14.96
N TYR A 241 -9.26 -7.07 -16.27
CA TYR A 241 -10.12 -7.91 -17.10
C TYR A 241 -10.16 -9.37 -16.64
N ASP A 242 -9.00 -9.92 -16.25
CA ASP A 242 -8.86 -11.28 -15.76
C ASP A 242 -9.68 -11.53 -14.48
N LEU A 243 -9.74 -10.56 -13.57
CA LEU A 243 -10.57 -10.64 -12.37
C LEU A 243 -12.07 -10.64 -12.70
N ILE A 244 -12.48 -9.82 -13.67
CA ILE A 244 -13.88 -9.73 -14.08
C ILE A 244 -14.34 -11.06 -14.71
N GLU A 245 -13.56 -11.62 -15.64
CA GLU A 245 -13.90 -12.89 -16.29
C GLU A 245 -13.99 -14.04 -15.29
N GLU A 246 -13.03 -14.12 -14.37
CA GLU A 246 -13.01 -15.15 -13.34
C GLU A 246 -14.22 -15.00 -12.39
N ALA A 247 -14.52 -13.78 -11.92
CA ALA A 247 -15.69 -13.53 -11.07
C ALA A 247 -17.03 -13.87 -11.77
N LEU A 248 -17.15 -13.57 -13.07
CA LEU A 248 -18.32 -13.95 -13.87
C LEU A 248 -18.48 -15.47 -14.00
N SER A 249 -17.36 -16.21 -14.09
CA SER A 249 -17.36 -17.68 -14.17
C SER A 249 -17.83 -18.35 -12.88
N ARG A 250 -17.48 -17.77 -11.71
CA ARG A 250 -17.89 -18.23 -10.38
C ARG A 250 -19.39 -18.02 -10.11
N ASN A 251 -20.05 -17.19 -10.91
CA ASN A 251 -21.46 -16.80 -10.76
C ASN A 251 -22.37 -17.36 -11.88
N ARG A 252 -21.94 -18.44 -12.55
CA ARG A 252 -22.79 -19.21 -13.48
C ARG A 252 -23.62 -20.22 -12.71
#